data_AF-N9TF79-F1
#
_entry.id   AF-N9TF79-F1
#
_cell.length_a   1.000
_cell.length_b   1.000
_cell.length_c   1.000
_cell.angle_alpha   90.00
_cell.angle_beta   90.00
_cell.angle_gamma   90.00
#
_symmetry.space_group_name_H-M   'P 1'
#
loop_
_entity.id
_entity.type
_entity.pdbx_description
1 polymer ?
#
loop_
_entity_poly.entity_id
_entity_poly.type
_entity_poly.pdbx_seq_one_letter_code
_entity_poly.pdbx_strand_id
1 'polypeptide(L)'
;MSTFGNAAGVIWRNTEDEVLKAGVMKYGKNEWARISSLIAGKSPQQCKARWYSWLDPSIKKTEWTSTEEEKLLHLIKIFPSQWQTISKSVGRTPAQCIEKYNQLKDEATGDDCSGLREKEMNEIIPETRPALKDRVDLDDDEIEMLNEVRARLANTKGKKAKRKERQKLQQDTAYATELQKRRELRAAGIQVSYSHKIKGPDYNSEIPFFREVPQGKFNPQKDRKPPKKPSFIGKEMN
;
A
#
# COMPACT_ATOMS: atom_id res chain seq x y z
N MET A 1 -22.81 25.62 -16.41
CA MET A 1 -21.59 25.96 -15.65
C MET A 1 -20.87 24.67 -15.28
N SER A 2 -19.89 24.26 -16.08
CA SER A 2 -18.99 23.16 -15.73
C SER A 2 -17.70 23.40 -16.49
N THR A 3 -16.71 24.00 -15.82
CA THR A 3 -15.36 24.18 -16.33
C THR A 3 -14.61 22.87 -16.13
N PHE A 4 -14.67 21.98 -17.12
CA PHE A 4 -13.67 20.94 -17.31
C PHE A 4 -12.36 21.62 -17.77
N GLY A 5 -11.64 22.24 -16.84
CA GLY A 5 -10.21 22.51 -16.96
C GLY A 5 -9.47 21.36 -16.23
N ASN A 6 -8.34 20.83 -16.66
CA ASN A 6 -7.38 21.20 -17.68
C ASN A 6 -6.60 19.91 -18.05
N ALA A 7 -5.73 19.99 -19.06
CA ALA A 7 -4.88 18.96 -19.64
C ALA A 7 -3.89 18.20 -18.70
N ALA A 8 -4.27 17.83 -17.48
CA ALA A 8 -3.43 17.15 -16.48
C ALA A 8 -3.35 15.61 -16.61
N GLY A 9 -3.95 15.05 -17.67
CA GLY A 9 -4.03 13.60 -17.88
C GLY A 9 -2.95 12.99 -18.77
N VAL A 10 -2.08 13.80 -19.39
CA VAL A 10 -1.16 13.30 -20.44
C VAL A 10 0.23 12.99 -19.87
N ILE A 11 0.82 13.90 -19.10
CA ILE A 11 2.24 13.78 -18.69
C ILE A 11 2.34 13.08 -17.34
N TRP A 12 3.29 12.14 -17.23
CA TRP A 12 3.65 11.45 -15.99
C TRP A 12 4.78 12.19 -15.28
N ARG A 13 4.62 12.45 -13.98
CA ARG A 13 5.69 12.99 -13.11
C ARG A 13 6.35 11.86 -12.30
N ASN A 14 7.54 12.14 -11.76
CA ASN A 14 8.24 11.17 -10.91
C ASN A 14 7.41 10.83 -9.66
N THR A 15 6.79 11.82 -9.02
CA THR A 15 5.85 11.60 -7.91
C THR A 15 4.75 10.58 -8.23
N GLU A 16 4.08 10.75 -9.38
CA GLU A 16 3.01 9.85 -9.83
C GLU A 16 3.53 8.43 -10.11
N ASP A 17 4.71 8.30 -10.74
CA ASP A 17 5.34 7.01 -11.02
C ASP A 17 5.72 6.28 -9.72
N GLU A 18 6.23 6.99 -8.70
CA GLU A 18 6.54 6.40 -7.40
C GLU A 18 5.27 5.98 -6.63
N VAL A 19 4.21 6.77 -6.70
CA VAL A 19 2.90 6.39 -6.14
C VAL A 19 2.35 5.15 -6.84
N LEU A 20 2.48 5.07 -8.17
CA LEU A 20 2.06 3.93 -8.97
C LEU A 20 2.84 2.66 -8.58
N LYS A 21 4.17 2.75 -8.43
CA LYS A 21 4.99 1.63 -7.93
C LYS A 21 4.55 1.18 -6.54
N ALA A 22 4.39 2.10 -5.59
CA ALA A 22 3.95 1.77 -4.24
C ALA A 22 2.54 1.15 -4.21
N GLY A 23 1.64 1.64 -5.07
CA GLY A 23 0.30 1.09 -5.27
C GLY A 23 0.33 -0.35 -5.79
N VAL A 24 1.16 -0.64 -6.80
CA VAL A 24 1.34 -2.00 -7.33
C VAL A 24 1.99 -2.92 -6.30
N MET A 25 2.94 -2.43 -5.49
CA MET A 25 3.53 -3.23 -4.39
C MET A 25 2.49 -3.61 -3.33
N LYS A 26 1.52 -2.74 -3.02
CA LYS A 26 0.49 -3.00 -2.00
C LYS A 26 -0.70 -3.80 -2.52
N TYR A 27 -1.21 -3.49 -3.72
CA TYR A 27 -2.47 -4.02 -4.25
C TYR A 27 -2.28 -5.01 -5.41
N GLY A 28 -1.08 -5.13 -5.97
CA GLY A 28 -0.76 -6.00 -7.10
C GLY A 28 -1.17 -5.44 -8.47
N LYS A 29 -0.98 -6.24 -9.52
CA LYS A 29 -1.19 -5.85 -10.94
C LYS A 29 -2.63 -6.07 -11.45
N ASN A 30 -3.59 -6.32 -10.56
CA ASN A 30 -4.98 -6.62 -10.91
C ASN A 30 -5.98 -5.54 -10.43
N GLU A 31 -5.62 -4.77 -9.40
CA GLU A 31 -6.50 -3.76 -8.79
C GLU A 31 -6.24 -2.33 -9.33
N TRP A 32 -6.21 -2.16 -10.65
CA TRP A 32 -5.87 -0.87 -11.28
C TRP A 32 -6.81 0.27 -10.90
N ALA A 33 -8.10 -0.01 -10.69
CA ALA A 33 -9.07 1.01 -10.25
C ALA A 33 -8.76 1.54 -8.84
N ARG A 34 -8.23 0.68 -7.97
CA ARG A 34 -7.82 1.08 -6.63
C ARG A 34 -6.53 1.88 -6.66
N ILE A 35 -5.60 1.49 -7.53
CA ILE A 35 -4.34 2.21 -7.72
C ILE A 35 -4.59 3.59 -8.33
N SER A 36 -5.44 3.70 -9.35
CA SER A 36 -5.75 5.00 -9.97
C SER A 36 -6.42 5.95 -8.98
N SER A 37 -7.20 5.44 -8.02
CA SER A 37 -7.80 6.27 -6.97
C SER A 37 -6.78 6.90 -6.01
N LEU A 38 -5.49 6.54 -6.10
CA LEU A 38 -4.39 7.17 -5.38
C LEU A 38 -3.76 8.34 -6.13
N ILE A 39 -3.96 8.44 -7.46
CA ILE A 39 -3.29 9.40 -8.33
C ILE A 39 -4.38 10.27 -8.95
N ALA A 40 -4.44 11.53 -8.53
CA ALA A 40 -5.41 12.48 -9.07
C ALA A 40 -5.21 12.67 -10.58
N GLY A 41 -6.30 12.68 -11.35
CA GLY A 41 -6.26 12.94 -12.80
C GLY A 41 -5.75 11.80 -13.69
N LYS A 42 -5.40 10.62 -13.13
CA LYS A 42 -5.00 9.44 -13.92
C LYS A 42 -6.06 8.32 -13.85
N SER A 43 -6.42 7.78 -15.00
CA SER A 43 -7.39 6.69 -15.12
C SER A 43 -6.77 5.31 -14.83
N PRO A 44 -7.59 4.29 -14.51
CA PRO A 44 -7.10 2.92 -14.33
C PRO A 44 -6.38 2.37 -15.57
N GLN A 45 -6.89 2.69 -16.76
CA GLN A 45 -6.32 2.30 -18.04
C GLN A 45 -4.95 2.95 -18.26
N GLN A 46 -4.81 4.24 -17.93
CA GLN A 46 -3.53 4.96 -18.00
C GLN A 46 -2.50 4.36 -17.03
N CYS A 47 -2.90 4.08 -15.78
CA CYS A 47 -2.02 3.45 -14.79
C CYS A 47 -1.52 2.08 -15.27
N LYS A 48 -2.42 1.28 -15.84
CA LYS A 48 -2.09 -0.03 -16.42
C LYS A 48 -1.13 0.11 -17.60
N ALA A 49 -1.44 0.99 -18.55
CA ALA A 49 -0.59 1.24 -19.71
C ALA A 49 0.80 1.72 -19.29
N ARG A 50 0.89 2.69 -18.37
CA ARG A 50 2.16 3.19 -17.81
C ARG A 50 2.99 2.09 -17.17
N TRP A 51 2.35 1.20 -16.41
CA TRP A 51 3.04 0.09 -15.79
C TRP A 51 3.70 -0.82 -16.83
N TYR A 52 2.94 -1.33 -17.79
CA TYR A 52 3.43 -2.29 -18.79
C TYR A 52 4.31 -1.67 -19.88
N SER A 53 4.24 -0.34 -20.08
CA SER A 53 5.03 0.37 -21.08
C SER A 53 6.33 0.95 -20.53
N TRP A 54 6.40 1.31 -19.25
CA TRP A 54 7.56 2.02 -18.69
C TRP A 54 8.07 1.55 -17.32
N LEU A 55 7.19 1.12 -16.41
CA LEU A 55 7.57 0.87 -15.00
C LEU A 55 7.88 -0.57 -14.65
N ASP A 56 7.38 -1.56 -15.41
CA ASP A 56 7.62 -2.97 -15.12
C ASP A 56 9.14 -3.26 -15.17
N PRO A 57 9.76 -3.79 -14.09
CA PRO A 57 11.20 -4.07 -14.06
C PRO A 57 11.68 -5.04 -15.15
N SER A 58 10.78 -5.81 -15.78
CA SER A 58 11.12 -6.67 -16.91
C SER A 58 11.44 -5.91 -18.20
N ILE A 59 11.12 -4.61 -18.27
CA ILE A 59 11.33 -3.78 -19.46
C ILE A 59 12.80 -3.39 -19.53
N LYS A 60 13.49 -3.84 -20.58
CA LYS A 60 14.88 -3.44 -20.84
C LYS A 60 14.94 -1.99 -21.33
N LYS A 61 15.67 -1.15 -20.59
CA LYS A 61 15.98 0.26 -20.95
C LYS A 61 17.43 0.44 -21.41
N THR A 62 18.15 -0.65 -21.64
CA THR A 62 19.52 -0.64 -22.18
C THR A 62 19.51 -0.37 -23.67
N GLU A 63 20.67 -0.05 -24.22
CA GLU A 63 20.86 0.08 -25.68
C GLU A 63 20.49 -1.20 -26.43
N TRP A 64 20.18 -1.06 -27.72
CA TRP A 64 19.86 -2.18 -28.60
C TRP A 64 21.13 -2.93 -28.97
N THR A 65 21.04 -4.26 -28.93
CA THR A 65 22.14 -5.10 -29.44
C THR A 65 21.90 -5.41 -30.91
N SER A 66 22.97 -5.56 -31.69
CA SER A 66 22.88 -5.95 -33.11
C SER A 66 22.05 -7.24 -33.31
N THR A 67 22.15 -8.21 -32.40
CA THR A 67 21.31 -9.42 -32.42
C THR A 67 19.82 -9.15 -32.20
N GLU A 68 19.47 -8.15 -31.37
CA GLU A 68 18.07 -7.74 -31.16
C GLU A 68 17.53 -7.02 -32.40
N GLU A 69 18.36 -6.20 -33.07
CA GLU A 69 18.01 -5.45 -34.28
C GLU A 69 17.80 -6.37 -35.49
N GLU A 70 18.70 -7.32 -35.73
CA GLU A 70 18.56 -8.32 -36.79
C GLU A 70 17.27 -9.14 -36.62
N LYS A 71 17.01 -9.57 -35.38
CA LYS A 71 15.79 -10.30 -35.02
C LYS A 71 14.54 -9.47 -35.25
N LEU A 72 14.58 -8.18 -34.90
CA LEU A 72 13.49 -7.23 -35.13
C LEU A 72 13.17 -7.12 -36.63
N LEU A 73 14.18 -6.86 -37.47
CA LEU A 73 14.01 -6.72 -38.92
C LEU A 73 13.50 -8.01 -39.56
N HIS A 74 14.02 -9.16 -39.15
CA HIS A 74 13.56 -10.46 -39.62
C HIS A 74 12.07 -10.69 -39.30
N LEU A 75 11.67 -10.42 -38.05
CA LEU A 75 10.29 -10.63 -37.62
C LEU A 75 9.30 -9.66 -38.27
N ILE A 76 9.68 -8.41 -38.51
CA ILE A 76 8.84 -7.43 -39.22
C ILE A 76 8.56 -7.89 -40.65
N LYS A 77 9.55 -8.48 -41.32
CA LYS A 77 9.39 -9.02 -42.68
C LYS A 77 8.41 -10.20 -42.74
N ILE A 78 8.34 -11.00 -41.69
CA ILE A 78 7.43 -12.17 -41.61
C ILE A 78 6.03 -11.73 -41.13
N PHE A 79 5.97 -10.86 -40.13
CA PHE A 79 4.75 -10.42 -39.46
C PHE A 79 4.60 -8.89 -39.56
N PRO A 80 4.20 -8.35 -40.72
CA PRO A 80 4.07 -6.90 -40.89
C PRO A 80 3.03 -6.33 -39.89
N SER A 81 3.34 -5.17 -39.30
CA SER A 81 2.51 -4.41 -38.35
C SER A 81 2.03 -5.13 -37.08
N GLN A 82 2.51 -6.35 -36.78
CA GLN A 82 2.12 -7.11 -35.58
C GLN A 82 3.06 -6.86 -34.38
N TRP A 83 3.19 -5.58 -33.99
CA TRP A 83 4.16 -5.15 -32.96
C TRP A 83 4.00 -5.86 -31.62
N GLN A 84 2.77 -6.20 -31.21
CA GLN A 84 2.50 -6.93 -29.96
C GLN A 84 3.08 -8.36 -29.95
N THR A 85 3.14 -9.01 -31.13
CA THR A 85 3.70 -10.35 -31.27
C THR A 85 5.22 -10.27 -31.36
N ILE A 86 5.72 -9.33 -32.17
CA ILE A 86 7.15 -9.09 -32.37
C ILE A 86 7.84 -8.74 -31.05
N SER A 87 7.24 -7.83 -30.27
CA SER A 87 7.81 -7.33 -29.01
C SER A 87 8.06 -8.45 -28.01
N LYS A 88 7.14 -9.42 -27.91
CA LYS A 88 7.27 -10.59 -27.03
C LYS A 88 8.45 -11.48 -27.42
N SER A 89 8.68 -11.65 -28.72
CA SER A 89 9.81 -12.44 -29.24
C SER A 89 11.15 -11.73 -29.09
N VAL A 90 11.18 -10.40 -29.24
CA VAL A 90 12.41 -9.58 -29.08
C VAL A 90 12.72 -9.33 -27.60
N GLY A 91 11.72 -9.34 -26.72
CA GLY A 91 11.87 -9.06 -25.28
C GLY A 91 11.95 -7.57 -24.95
N ARG A 92 11.32 -6.73 -25.78
CA ARG A 92 11.20 -5.26 -25.64
C ARG A 92 9.73 -4.85 -25.67
N THR A 93 9.41 -3.59 -25.39
CA THR A 93 8.02 -3.11 -25.50
C THR A 93 7.64 -2.86 -26.97
N PRO A 94 6.36 -2.98 -27.35
CA PRO A 94 5.90 -2.69 -28.71
C PRO A 94 6.31 -1.29 -29.19
N ALA A 95 6.23 -0.29 -28.31
CA ALA A 95 6.63 1.07 -28.61
C ALA A 95 8.13 1.19 -28.93
N GLN A 96 9.00 0.57 -28.12
CA GLN A 96 10.44 0.51 -28.38
C GLN A 96 10.75 -0.13 -29.74
N CYS A 97 10.03 -1.21 -30.10
CA CYS A 97 10.21 -1.87 -31.39
C CYS A 97 9.83 -0.98 -32.58
N ILE A 98 8.72 -0.23 -32.46
CA ILE A 98 8.27 0.70 -33.50
C ILE A 98 9.28 1.82 -33.69
N GLU A 99 9.70 2.44 -32.58
CA GLU A 99 10.67 3.54 -32.57
C GLU A 99 12.00 3.11 -33.20
N LYS A 100 12.53 1.96 -32.78
CA LYS A 100 13.78 1.43 -33.33
C LYS A 100 13.68 1.08 -34.80
N TYR A 101 12.56 0.51 -35.26
CA TYR A 101 12.35 0.23 -36.68
C TYR A 101 12.29 1.51 -37.51
N ASN A 102 11.60 2.54 -37.04
CA ASN A 102 11.54 3.83 -37.71
C ASN A 102 12.93 4.46 -37.78
N GLN A 103 13.72 4.41 -36.71
CA GLN A 103 15.10 4.87 -36.68
C GLN A 103 15.96 4.16 -37.74
N LEU A 104 15.92 2.81 -37.78
CA LEU A 104 16.68 2.02 -38.77
C LEU A 104 16.24 2.32 -40.22
N LYS A 105 14.95 2.60 -40.42
CA LYS A 105 14.41 2.99 -41.72
C LYS A 105 14.92 4.38 -42.13
N ASP A 106 14.91 5.34 -41.22
CA ASP A 106 15.38 6.70 -41.48
C ASP A 106 16.89 6.72 -41.76
N GLU A 107 17.69 5.96 -41.01
CA GLU A 107 19.12 5.73 -41.27
C GLU A 107 19.39 5.13 -42.67
N ALA A 108 18.54 4.21 -43.13
CA ALA A 108 18.67 3.61 -44.45
C ALA A 108 18.22 4.54 -45.60
N THR A 109 17.25 5.43 -45.34
CA THR A 109 16.69 6.33 -46.37
C THR A 109 17.45 7.66 -46.44
N GLY A 110 18.25 7.99 -45.42
CA GLY A 110 18.96 9.27 -45.30
C GLY A 110 18.04 10.47 -45.09
N ASP A 111 16.78 10.23 -44.74
CA ASP A 111 15.73 11.24 -44.55
C ASP A 111 15.51 11.46 -43.05
N ASP A 112 15.95 12.60 -42.52
CA ASP A 112 15.93 12.90 -41.08
C ASP A 112 14.57 13.43 -40.61
N CYS A 113 13.52 12.65 -40.87
CA CYS A 113 12.14 12.90 -40.39
C CYS A 113 11.87 12.30 -38.99
N SER A 114 12.91 11.80 -38.33
CA SER A 114 12.86 11.08 -37.05
C SER A 114 12.10 11.86 -35.96
N GLY A 115 12.45 13.14 -35.78
CA GLY A 115 11.87 14.00 -34.74
C GLY A 115 10.41 14.42 -34.95
N LEU A 116 9.89 14.38 -36.19
CA LEU A 116 8.47 14.68 -36.45
C LEU A 116 7.58 13.48 -36.06
N ARG A 117 7.98 12.27 -36.47
CA ARG A 117 7.25 11.03 -36.15
C ARG A 117 7.29 10.72 -34.65
N GLU A 118 8.40 11.03 -33.98
CA GLU A 118 8.51 10.86 -32.53
C GLU A 118 7.52 11.75 -31.77
N LYS A 119 7.35 13.02 -32.20
CA LYS A 119 6.34 13.92 -31.63
C LYS A 119 4.92 13.40 -31.83
N GLU A 120 4.59 12.94 -33.04
CA GLU A 120 3.28 12.36 -33.34
C GLU A 120 3.00 11.11 -32.49
N MET A 121 3.94 10.17 -32.38
CA MET A 121 3.78 8.97 -31.55
C MET A 121 3.60 9.31 -30.07
N ASN A 122 4.36 10.30 -29.58
CA ASN A 122 4.32 10.75 -28.20
C ASN A 122 3.04 11.50 -27.81
N GLU A 123 2.37 12.14 -28.76
CA GLU A 123 1.04 12.73 -28.58
C GLU A 123 -0.06 11.65 -28.52
N ILE A 124 0.15 10.52 -29.22
CA ILE A 124 -0.81 9.42 -29.27
C ILE A 124 -0.71 8.50 -28.04
N ILE A 125 0.49 8.25 -27.51
CA ILE A 125 0.73 7.36 -26.34
C ILE A 125 1.70 8.01 -25.36
N PRO A 126 1.24 8.87 -24.45
CA PRO A 126 2.14 9.58 -23.54
C PRO A 126 2.76 8.67 -22.45
N GLU A 127 2.21 7.48 -22.23
CA GLU A 127 2.67 6.53 -21.21
C GLU A 127 4.03 5.91 -21.50
N THR A 128 4.56 6.05 -22.71
CA THR A 128 5.89 5.54 -23.12
C THR A 128 7.02 6.53 -22.83
N ARG A 129 6.72 7.76 -22.41
CA ARG A 129 7.73 8.82 -22.22
C ARG A 129 8.41 8.75 -20.86
N PRO A 130 9.67 9.18 -20.70
CA PRO A 130 10.26 9.39 -19.39
C PRO A 130 9.39 10.32 -18.52
N ALA A 131 9.36 10.07 -17.21
CA ALA A 131 8.65 10.95 -16.30
C ALA A 131 9.36 12.30 -16.17
N LEU A 132 8.57 13.36 -16.03
CA LEU A 132 9.07 14.70 -15.78
C LEU A 132 9.58 14.80 -14.33
N LYS A 133 10.72 15.47 -14.15
CA LYS A 133 11.24 15.78 -12.82
C LYS A 133 10.24 16.63 -12.04
N ASP A 134 10.12 16.33 -10.75
CA ASP A 134 9.23 17.05 -9.86
C ASP A 134 9.63 18.52 -9.73
N ARG A 135 8.64 19.39 -9.53
CA ARG A 135 8.85 20.80 -9.23
C ARG A 135 9.45 20.91 -7.82
N VAL A 136 10.33 21.89 -7.61
CA VAL A 136 10.96 22.13 -6.29
C VAL A 136 9.88 22.54 -5.28
N ASP A 137 9.00 23.44 -5.69
CA ASP A 137 7.83 23.84 -4.93
C ASP A 137 6.65 23.01 -5.42
N LEU A 138 6.28 22.00 -4.64
CA LEU A 138 5.09 21.19 -4.89
C LEU A 138 3.85 22.05 -4.63
N ASP A 139 2.89 21.99 -5.55
CA ASP A 139 1.61 22.66 -5.37
C ASP A 139 0.82 21.95 -4.23
N ASP A 140 -0.10 22.65 -3.56
CA ASP A 140 -0.84 22.10 -2.41
C ASP A 140 -1.58 20.78 -2.75
N ASP A 141 -2.09 20.67 -3.98
CA ASP A 141 -2.76 19.48 -4.50
C ASP A 141 -1.82 18.25 -4.54
N GLU A 142 -0.54 18.45 -4.89
CA GLU A 142 0.44 17.36 -4.93
C GLU A 142 0.83 16.90 -3.52
N ILE A 143 0.98 17.86 -2.60
CA ILE A 143 1.27 17.58 -1.20
C ILE A 143 0.11 16.81 -0.56
N GLU A 144 -1.13 17.24 -0.82
CA GLU A 144 -2.33 16.55 -0.34
C GLU A 144 -2.43 15.12 -0.90
N MET A 145 -2.20 14.96 -2.20
CA MET A 145 -2.16 13.64 -2.84
C MET A 145 -1.13 12.72 -2.17
N LEU A 146 0.11 13.18 -1.95
CA LEU A 146 1.15 12.38 -1.30
C LEU A 146 0.79 12.00 0.15
N ASN A 147 0.18 12.91 0.90
CA ASN A 147 -0.27 12.65 2.27
C ASN A 147 -1.41 11.63 2.30
N GLU A 148 -2.36 11.74 1.37
CA GLU A 148 -3.43 10.76 1.21
C GLU A 148 -2.87 9.37 0.87
N VAL A 149 -1.93 9.30 -0.07
CA VAL A 149 -1.27 8.05 -0.45
C VAL A 149 -0.60 7.42 0.76
N ARG A 150 0.23 8.18 1.49
CA ARG A 150 0.90 7.69 2.71
C ARG A 150 -0.10 7.14 3.73
N ALA A 151 -1.18 7.87 3.99
CA ALA A 151 -2.22 7.44 4.91
C ALA A 151 -2.92 6.15 4.42
N ARG A 152 -3.31 6.08 3.14
CA ARG A 152 -3.96 4.90 2.55
C ARG A 152 -3.04 3.68 2.54
N LEU A 153 -1.75 3.86 2.27
CA LEU A 153 -0.76 2.79 2.29
C LEU A 153 -0.49 2.28 3.72
N ALA A 154 -0.47 3.15 4.74
CA ALA A 154 -0.33 2.75 6.13
C ALA A 154 -1.59 2.05 6.70
N ASN A 155 -2.77 2.37 6.17
CA ASN A 155 -4.03 1.78 6.63
C ASN A 155 -4.17 0.31 6.20
N THR A 156 -4.24 -0.59 7.18
CA THR A 156 -4.52 -2.03 7.01
C THR A 156 -5.81 -2.48 7.70
N LYS A 157 -6.29 -1.70 8.69
CA LYS A 157 -7.48 -2.01 9.49
C LYS A 157 -8.76 -1.52 8.80
N GLY A 158 -9.77 -2.39 8.71
CA GLY A 158 -11.12 -2.05 8.27
C GLY A 158 -11.98 -1.33 9.32
N LYS A 159 -13.20 -0.93 8.93
CA LYS A 159 -14.14 -0.17 9.79
C LYS A 159 -14.42 -0.86 11.13
N LYS A 160 -14.67 -2.17 11.13
CA LYS A 160 -14.99 -2.94 12.35
C LYS A 160 -13.83 -2.98 13.34
N ALA A 161 -12.61 -3.17 12.85
CA ALA A 161 -11.41 -3.18 13.69
C ALA A 161 -11.18 -1.80 14.33
N LYS A 162 -11.25 -0.72 13.54
CA LYS A 162 -11.11 0.66 14.05
C LYS A 162 -12.19 1.00 15.08
N ARG A 163 -13.45 0.57 14.87
CA ARG A 163 -14.54 0.78 15.84
C ARG A 163 -14.29 0.04 17.15
N LYS A 164 -13.86 -1.23 17.07
CA LYS A 164 -13.56 -2.04 18.27
C LYS A 164 -12.41 -1.46 19.07
N GLU A 165 -11.37 -0.97 18.40
CA GLU A 165 -10.22 -0.30 19.02
C GLU A 165 -10.65 0.98 19.75
N ARG A 166 -11.47 1.82 19.11
CA ARG A 166 -12.03 3.03 19.75
C ARG A 166 -12.90 2.69 20.96
N GLN A 167 -13.74 1.66 20.85
CA GLN A 167 -14.59 1.22 21.96
C GLN A 167 -13.75 0.72 23.14
N LYS A 168 -12.69 -0.07 22.87
CA LYS A 168 -11.76 -0.53 23.90
C LYS A 168 -11.07 0.65 24.59
N LEU A 169 -10.55 1.60 23.80
CA LEU A 169 -9.92 2.79 24.36
C LEU A 169 -10.88 3.56 25.26
N GLN A 170 -12.13 3.76 24.83
CA GLN A 170 -13.16 4.42 25.63
C GLN A 170 -13.45 3.67 26.94
N GLN A 171 -13.51 2.34 26.89
CA GLN A 171 -13.68 1.50 28.08
C GLN A 171 -12.50 1.62 29.04
N ASP A 172 -11.27 1.54 28.52
CA ASP A 172 -10.05 1.66 29.31
C ASP A 172 -9.94 3.06 29.94
N THR A 173 -10.29 4.12 29.20
CA THR A 173 -10.33 5.48 29.75
C THR A 173 -11.40 5.64 30.82
N ALA A 174 -12.61 5.11 30.60
CA ALA A 174 -13.70 5.19 31.58
C ALA A 174 -13.35 4.40 32.85
N TYR A 175 -12.68 3.25 32.70
CA TYR A 175 -12.19 2.47 33.82
C TYR A 175 -11.11 3.24 34.60
N ALA A 176 -10.15 3.87 33.92
CA ALA A 176 -9.09 4.64 34.55
C ALA A 176 -9.64 5.84 35.33
N THR A 177 -10.60 6.58 34.75
CA THR A 177 -11.22 7.73 35.43
C THR A 177 -12.04 7.30 36.64
N GLU A 178 -12.85 6.26 36.53
CA GLU A 178 -13.62 5.74 37.68
C GLU A 178 -12.69 5.19 38.77
N LEU A 179 -11.60 4.54 38.38
CA LEU A 179 -10.58 4.07 39.32
C LEU A 179 -9.92 5.23 40.05
N GLN A 180 -9.57 6.31 39.34
CA GLN A 180 -9.02 7.52 39.94
C GLN A 180 -10.01 8.15 40.94
N LYS A 181 -11.27 8.36 40.52
CA LYS A 181 -12.34 8.86 41.39
C LYS A 181 -12.50 8.00 42.65
N ARG A 182 -12.51 6.67 42.49
CA ARG A 182 -12.62 5.74 43.62
C ARG A 182 -11.42 5.81 44.56
N ARG A 183 -10.21 6.02 44.04
CA ARG A 183 -8.99 6.22 44.84
C ARG A 183 -9.08 7.50 45.66
N GLU A 184 -9.51 8.60 45.05
CA GLU A 184 -9.68 9.90 45.72
C GLU A 184 -10.73 9.83 46.83
N LEU A 185 -11.89 9.22 46.58
CA LEU A 185 -12.92 9.01 47.59
C LEU A 185 -12.41 8.15 48.76
N ARG A 186 -11.70 7.05 48.47
CA ARG A 186 -11.10 6.20 49.51
C ARG A 186 -10.03 6.94 50.31
N ALA A 187 -9.20 7.77 49.66
CA ALA A 187 -8.20 8.58 50.33
C ALA A 187 -8.84 9.63 51.26
N ALA A 188 -9.99 10.18 50.87
CA ALA A 188 -10.83 11.04 51.71
C ALA A 188 -11.60 10.28 52.81
N GLY A 189 -11.43 8.96 52.92
CA GLY A 189 -12.11 8.11 53.91
C GLY A 189 -13.55 7.74 53.56
N ILE A 190 -14.05 8.13 52.38
CA ILE A 190 -15.42 7.85 51.95
C ILE A 190 -15.49 6.47 51.32
N GLN A 191 -16.22 5.55 51.96
CA GLN A 191 -16.47 4.21 51.44
C GLN A 191 -17.72 4.18 50.57
N VAL A 192 -17.53 3.93 49.28
CA VAL A 192 -18.62 3.72 48.32
C VAL A 192 -18.70 2.26 47.93
N SER A 193 -19.86 1.65 48.13
CA SER A 193 -20.18 0.31 47.64
C SER A 193 -20.79 0.40 46.24
N TYR A 194 -20.46 -0.56 45.38
CA TYR A 194 -20.99 -0.63 44.03
C TYR A 194 -21.63 -2.01 43.86
N SER A 195 -22.90 -2.04 43.44
CA SER A 195 -23.54 -3.27 43.00
C SER A 195 -23.36 -3.43 41.50
N HIS A 196 -22.86 -4.58 41.06
CA HIS A 196 -22.80 -4.91 39.64
C HIS A 196 -23.63 -6.15 39.35
N LYS A 197 -24.38 -6.11 38.25
CA LYS A 197 -25.09 -7.28 37.72
C LYS A 197 -24.06 -8.16 37.01
N ILE A 198 -23.77 -9.32 37.59
CA ILE A 198 -22.85 -10.29 37.01
C ILE A 198 -23.62 -11.12 35.98
N LYS A 199 -23.11 -11.18 34.75
CA LYS A 199 -23.60 -12.11 33.72
C LYS A 199 -22.55 -13.20 33.52
N GLY A 200 -22.89 -14.43 33.90
CA GLY A 200 -21.96 -15.57 33.90
C GLY A 200 -21.34 -15.84 35.28
N PRO A 201 -20.36 -16.75 35.37
CA PRO A 201 -19.70 -17.06 36.62
C PRO A 201 -18.88 -15.85 37.12
N ASP A 202 -18.92 -15.61 38.42
CA ASP A 202 -18.11 -14.57 39.05
C ASP A 202 -16.68 -15.06 39.25
N TYR A 203 -15.77 -14.54 38.43
CA TYR A 203 -14.36 -14.89 38.43
C TYR A 203 -13.62 -14.46 39.72
N ASN A 204 -14.19 -13.53 40.50
CA ASN A 204 -13.53 -13.04 41.71
C ASN A 204 -13.93 -13.82 42.98
N SER A 205 -15.14 -14.37 43.03
CA SER A 205 -15.64 -15.10 44.21
C SER A 205 -15.48 -16.61 44.12
N GLU A 206 -15.42 -17.18 42.91
CA GLU A 206 -15.38 -18.63 42.71
C GLU A 206 -14.34 -19.01 41.65
N ILE A 207 -13.95 -20.30 41.59
CA ILE A 207 -13.16 -20.84 40.48
C ILE A 207 -14.14 -21.26 39.38
N PRO A 208 -14.24 -20.54 38.26
CA PRO A 208 -15.23 -20.85 37.24
C PRO A 208 -14.97 -22.21 36.61
N PHE A 209 -16.02 -23.00 36.46
CA PHE A 209 -15.96 -24.34 35.88
C PHE A 209 -14.96 -25.28 36.57
N PHE A 210 -14.78 -25.12 37.90
CA PHE A 210 -13.91 -25.97 38.68
C PHE A 210 -14.24 -27.46 38.46
N ARG A 211 -13.19 -28.24 38.20
CA ARG A 211 -13.24 -29.70 38.18
C ARG A 211 -12.26 -30.23 39.19
N GLU A 212 -12.73 -31.13 40.03
CA GLU A 212 -11.87 -31.82 40.97
C GLU A 212 -10.84 -32.66 40.22
N VAL A 213 -9.60 -32.61 40.70
CA VAL A 213 -8.52 -33.44 40.15
C VAL A 213 -8.78 -34.89 40.61
N PRO A 214 -8.87 -35.86 39.68
CA PRO A 214 -9.04 -37.27 40.04
C PRO A 214 -7.94 -37.74 41.00
N GLN A 215 -8.31 -38.50 42.03
CA GLN A 215 -7.35 -38.96 43.03
C GLN A 215 -6.34 -39.95 42.42
N GLY A 216 -5.06 -39.64 42.56
CA GLY A 216 -3.95 -40.49 42.11
C GLY A 216 -3.31 -41.30 43.26
N LYS A 217 -2.23 -42.02 42.94
CA LYS A 217 -1.50 -42.86 43.91
C LYS A 217 -0.65 -42.07 44.94
N PHE A 218 -0.43 -40.78 44.72
CA PHE A 218 0.42 -39.93 45.57
C PHE A 218 -0.44 -38.93 46.35
N ASN A 219 -0.03 -38.58 47.58
CA ASN A 219 -0.71 -37.60 48.42
C ASN A 219 -0.24 -36.16 48.10
N PRO A 220 -1.07 -35.32 47.46
CA PRO A 220 -0.68 -33.99 47.00
C PRO A 220 -0.58 -32.93 48.13
N GLN A 221 -1.05 -33.24 49.35
CA GLN A 221 -1.01 -32.28 50.45
C GLN A 221 0.42 -31.96 50.90
N LYS A 222 1.37 -32.89 50.70
CA LYS A 222 2.77 -32.70 51.07
C LYS A 222 3.48 -31.62 50.23
N ASP A 223 2.98 -31.36 49.02
CA ASP A 223 3.56 -30.40 48.08
C ASP A 223 2.82 -29.06 48.06
N ARG A 224 1.83 -28.86 48.95
CA ARG A 224 1.00 -27.67 48.96
C ARG A 224 1.82 -26.45 49.35
N LYS A 225 2.04 -25.56 48.38
CA LYS A 225 2.74 -24.29 48.61
C LYS A 225 1.83 -23.29 49.33
N PRO A 226 2.38 -22.49 50.27
CA PRO A 226 1.61 -21.40 50.88
C PRO A 226 1.26 -20.33 49.83
N PRO A 227 0.17 -19.55 50.05
CA PRO A 227 -0.18 -18.47 49.15
C PRO A 227 0.91 -17.40 49.12
N LYS A 228 1.09 -16.76 47.96
CA LYS A 228 2.04 -15.65 47.83
C LYS A 228 1.60 -14.50 48.73
N LYS A 229 2.50 -14.02 49.59
CA LYS A 229 2.26 -12.79 50.37
C LYS A 229 2.11 -11.62 49.40
N PRO A 230 1.12 -10.73 49.59
CA PRO A 230 0.94 -9.61 48.69
C PRO A 230 2.04 -8.56 48.91
N SER A 231 2.72 -8.17 47.83
CA SER A 231 3.69 -7.07 47.81
C SER A 231 3.09 -5.89 47.05
N PHE A 232 2.45 -4.97 47.76
CA PHE A 232 1.77 -3.81 47.15
C PHE A 232 2.69 -2.61 46.93
N ILE A 233 3.76 -2.51 47.72
CA ILE A 233 4.84 -1.54 47.52
C ILE A 233 5.97 -2.28 46.79
N GLY A 234 6.29 -1.86 45.57
CA GLY A 234 7.48 -2.36 44.88
C GLY A 234 8.71 -2.06 45.73
N LYS A 235 9.70 -2.97 45.71
CA LYS A 235 11.04 -2.72 46.30
C LYS A 235 11.45 -1.29 45.96
N GLU A 236 11.71 -0.49 47.00
CA GLU A 236 12.25 0.86 46.85
C GLU A 236 13.42 0.81 45.87
N MET A 237 13.37 1.65 44.84
CA MET A 237 14.49 1.87 43.95
C MET A 237 15.56 2.62 44.76
N ASN A 238 16.50 1.87 45.34
CA ASN A 238 17.80 2.39 45.77
C ASN A 238 18.63 2.78 44.55
#